data_AF-A0A7X4BPF2-F1
#
_entry.id   AF-A0A7X4BPF2-F1
#
_cell.length_a   1.000
_cell.length_b   1.000
_cell.length_c   1.000
_cell.angle_alpha   90.00
_cell.angle_beta   90.00
_cell.angle_gamma   90.00
#
_symmetry.space_group_name_H-M   'P 1'
#
loop_
_entity.id
_entity.type
_entity.pdbx_description
1 polymer ?
#
loop_
_entity_poly.entity_id
_entity_poly.type
_entity_poly.pdbx_seq_one_letter_code
_entity_poly.pdbx_strand_id
1 'polypeptide(L)'
;MNEHFINTWVSNVAFGRTPNKRAYLAQRIQHGFKGVDTTHPLAQAIISGWHLHSPVDCLVISPELKLMGRQDANRFLGDSRNRGLPEAEGYRLFLSEALEGKSPGLGRIVLTRVCPAVEVMDTFQTAMVPHQDYTVVEIDTTAFENGGTLTLDIGVGRGRAAGTFYLFDDAKDVPTEKTPEGVPPSVWESQVGDAYVEALGARAIEWYIGPEETGKITYPFDQGKLFRLCVTGSVYGVRGSLNAFSLNISVEERTIKIPS
;
A
#
# COMPACT_ATOMS: atom_id res chain seq x y z
N MET A 1 16.06 -2.08 -24.72
CA MET A 1 15.89 -1.57 -23.34
C MET A 1 17.20 -0.91 -22.97
N ASN A 2 17.16 0.40 -22.70
CA ASN A 2 18.25 1.35 -22.93
C ASN A 2 18.38 2.34 -21.75
N GLU A 3 19.11 3.44 -21.99
CA GLU A 3 19.52 4.53 -21.07
C GLU A 3 18.39 5.22 -20.26
N HIS A 4 17.13 4.78 -20.38
CA HIS A 4 15.97 5.50 -19.84
C HIS A 4 15.40 4.94 -18.54
N PHE A 5 15.77 3.72 -18.11
CA PHE A 5 15.30 3.16 -16.84
C PHE A 5 16.11 1.95 -16.37
N ILE A 6 16.11 1.72 -15.06
CA ILE A 6 16.59 0.51 -14.39
C ILE A 6 15.39 -0.41 -14.17
N ASN A 7 15.54 -1.66 -14.58
CA ASN A 7 14.57 -2.71 -14.36
C ASN A 7 15.26 -3.85 -13.63
N THR A 8 14.76 -4.20 -12.45
CA THR A 8 15.43 -5.12 -11.55
C THR A 8 14.44 -6.00 -10.79
N TRP A 9 14.94 -7.19 -10.43
CA TRP A 9 14.26 -8.18 -9.60
C TRP A 9 15.03 -8.27 -8.29
N VAL A 10 14.43 -7.79 -7.21
CA VAL A 10 15.13 -7.70 -5.93
C VAL A 10 14.65 -8.77 -4.97
N SER A 11 15.55 -9.70 -4.66
CA SER A 11 15.31 -10.72 -3.65
C SER A 11 15.07 -10.09 -2.27
N ASN A 12 14.04 -10.59 -1.60
CA ASN A 12 13.76 -10.27 -0.21
C ASN A 12 14.91 -10.45 0.78
N VAL A 13 15.80 -11.39 0.49
CA VAL A 13 16.86 -11.79 1.42
C VAL A 13 17.99 -10.77 1.40
N ALA A 14 18.32 -10.23 0.22
CA ALA A 14 19.47 -9.34 0.03
C ALA A 14 19.36 -8.03 0.82
N PHE A 15 18.13 -7.60 1.13
CA PHE A 15 17.85 -6.35 1.84
C PHE A 15 17.24 -6.54 3.25
N GLY A 16 17.11 -7.78 3.73
CA GLY A 16 16.60 -8.02 5.08
C GLY A 16 15.18 -7.53 5.30
N ARG A 17 14.27 -7.78 4.34
CA ARG A 17 12.91 -7.23 4.37
C ARG A 17 12.08 -7.60 5.60
N THR A 18 12.38 -8.72 6.27
CA THR A 18 11.71 -9.17 7.50
C THR A 18 12.70 -9.35 8.65
N PRO A 19 12.25 -9.32 9.93
CA PRO A 19 13.14 -9.57 11.09
C PRO A 19 13.98 -10.83 10.95
N ASN A 20 13.36 -11.94 10.52
CA ASN A 20 14.05 -13.21 10.28
C ASN A 20 15.13 -13.09 9.19
N LYS A 21 14.84 -12.36 8.11
CA LYS A 21 15.80 -12.13 7.01
C LYS A 21 16.93 -11.20 7.44
N ARG A 22 16.68 -10.21 8.32
CA ARG A 22 17.74 -9.38 8.93
C ARG A 22 18.66 -10.20 9.81
N ALA A 23 18.10 -11.07 10.67
CA ALA A 23 18.88 -11.96 11.50
C ALA A 23 19.75 -12.91 10.65
N TYR A 24 19.17 -13.48 9.59
CA TYR A 24 19.90 -14.30 8.63
C TYR A 24 21.02 -13.54 7.92
N LEU A 25 20.77 -12.31 7.46
CA LEU A 25 21.81 -11.47 6.86
C LEU A 25 22.91 -11.13 7.86
N ALA A 26 22.57 -10.77 9.09
CA ALA A 26 23.54 -10.45 10.14
C ALA A 26 24.49 -11.63 10.39
N GLN A 27 23.96 -12.85 10.44
CA GLN A 27 24.77 -14.07 10.54
C GLN A 27 25.69 -14.24 9.31
N ARG A 28 25.19 -14.01 8.09
CA ARG A 28 26.03 -14.12 6.89
C ARG A 28 27.12 -13.06 6.82
N ILE A 29 26.84 -11.84 7.27
CA ILE A 29 27.83 -10.75 7.33
C ILE A 29 28.97 -11.13 8.28
N GLN A 30 28.67 -11.77 9.41
CA GLN A 30 29.71 -12.31 10.32
C GLN A 30 30.61 -13.35 9.63
N HIS A 31 30.11 -14.05 8.62
CA HIS A 31 30.86 -15.00 7.81
C HIS A 31 31.47 -14.40 6.52
N GLY A 32 31.61 -13.07 6.45
CA GLY A 32 32.30 -12.39 5.34
C GLY A 32 31.41 -12.09 4.13
N PHE A 33 30.09 -12.26 4.23
CA PHE A 33 29.16 -11.80 3.19
C PHE A 33 29.11 -10.27 3.16
N LYS A 34 29.28 -9.68 1.97
CA LYS A 34 29.05 -8.24 1.77
C LYS A 34 27.55 -7.97 1.66
N GLY A 35 27.00 -7.31 2.68
CA GLY A 35 25.62 -6.84 2.67
C GLY A 35 25.40 -5.76 1.61
N VAL A 36 24.13 -5.55 1.25
CA VAL A 36 23.74 -4.39 0.44
C VAL A 36 23.81 -3.15 1.32
N ASP A 37 24.46 -2.10 0.84
CA ASP A 37 24.39 -0.79 1.48
C ASP A 37 22.98 -0.22 1.27
N THR A 38 22.14 -0.37 2.28
CA THR A 38 20.76 0.12 2.24
C THR A 38 20.70 1.64 2.25
N THR A 39 21.79 2.36 2.54
CA THR A 39 21.82 3.83 2.52
C THR A 39 22.07 4.39 1.13
N HIS A 40 22.51 3.56 0.18
CA HIS A 40 22.75 3.98 -1.20
C HIS A 40 21.43 4.47 -1.86
N PRO A 41 21.43 5.57 -2.64
CA PRO A 41 20.21 6.11 -3.25
C PRO A 41 19.40 5.10 -4.07
N LEU A 42 20.07 4.24 -4.86
CA LEU A 42 19.39 3.16 -5.59
C LEU A 42 18.77 2.11 -4.65
N ALA A 43 19.43 1.81 -3.53
CA ALA A 43 18.88 0.89 -2.54
C ALA A 43 17.63 1.48 -1.88
N GLN A 44 17.62 2.78 -1.59
CA GLN A 44 16.45 3.50 -1.09
C GLN A 44 15.29 3.52 -2.10
N ALA A 45 15.58 3.75 -3.38
CA ALA A 45 14.58 3.67 -4.45
C ALA A 45 13.99 2.27 -4.63
N ILE A 46 14.78 1.23 -4.39
CA ILE A 46 14.32 -0.16 -4.35
C ILE A 46 13.45 -0.41 -3.12
N ILE A 47 13.90 0.05 -1.95
CA ILE A 47 13.19 -0.11 -0.66
C ILE A 47 11.82 0.55 -0.70
N SER A 48 11.70 1.75 -1.27
CA SER A 48 10.43 2.46 -1.39
C SER A 48 9.42 1.74 -2.30
N GLY A 49 9.90 0.90 -3.22
CA GLY A 49 9.06 0.12 -4.12
C GLY A 49 8.59 -1.23 -3.57
N TRP A 50 9.01 -1.63 -2.37
CA TRP A 50 8.70 -2.95 -1.84
C TRP A 50 7.21 -3.21 -1.67
N HIS A 51 6.79 -4.42 -2.01
CA HIS A 51 5.52 -4.96 -1.59
C HIS A 51 5.75 -5.97 -0.46
N LEU A 52 4.99 -5.83 0.63
CA LEU A 52 5.09 -6.72 1.78
C LEU A 52 4.67 -8.14 1.36
N HIS A 53 5.35 -9.16 1.89
CA HIS A 53 5.12 -10.58 1.57
C HIS A 53 5.38 -11.01 0.11
N SER A 54 5.75 -10.09 -0.78
CA SER A 54 6.22 -10.43 -2.12
C SER A 54 7.50 -11.25 -2.06
N PRO A 55 7.64 -12.39 -2.77
CA PRO A 55 8.91 -13.10 -2.86
C PRO A 55 9.97 -12.29 -3.62
N VAL A 56 9.54 -11.55 -4.65
CA VAL A 56 10.33 -10.67 -5.53
C VAL A 56 9.43 -9.59 -6.13
N ASP A 57 9.89 -8.34 -6.12
CA ASP A 57 9.21 -7.24 -6.84
C ASP A 57 9.91 -6.96 -8.17
N CYS A 58 9.10 -6.70 -9.21
CA CYS A 58 9.50 -6.06 -10.45
C CYS A 58 9.41 -4.54 -10.26
N LEU A 59 10.53 -3.84 -10.42
CA LEU A 59 10.59 -2.39 -10.27
C LEU A 59 11.06 -1.73 -11.57
N VAL A 60 10.44 -0.61 -11.92
CA VAL A 60 10.89 0.30 -12.98
C VAL A 60 11.33 1.59 -12.30
N ILE A 61 12.59 1.97 -12.46
CA ILE A 61 13.22 3.11 -11.77
C ILE A 61 13.87 4.02 -12.81
N SER A 62 13.70 5.33 -12.73
CA SER A 62 14.33 6.29 -13.65
C SER A 62 15.84 6.42 -13.41
N PRO A 63 16.62 7.04 -14.32
CA PRO A 63 18.04 7.33 -14.10
C PRO A 63 18.29 8.21 -12.88
N GLU A 64 17.34 9.09 -12.55
CA GLU A 64 17.33 9.93 -11.34
C GLU A 64 16.87 9.17 -10.08
N LEU A 65 16.77 7.84 -10.17
CA LEU A 65 16.40 6.93 -9.09
C LEU A 65 14.98 7.14 -8.55
N LYS A 66 14.07 7.61 -9.41
CA LYS A 66 12.66 7.75 -9.09
C LYS A 66 11.91 6.46 -9.42
N LEU A 67 11.12 5.92 -8.50
CA LEU A 67 10.27 4.76 -8.78
C LEU A 67 9.16 5.14 -9.78
N MET A 68 9.10 4.45 -10.91
CA MET A 68 8.17 4.68 -12.02
C MET A 68 7.06 3.62 -12.09
N GLY A 69 7.32 2.44 -11.54
CA GLY A 69 6.32 1.37 -11.45
C GLY A 69 6.80 0.23 -10.57
N ARG A 70 5.86 -0.45 -9.91
CA ARG A 70 6.13 -1.66 -9.15
C ARG A 70 5.09 -2.73 -9.46
N GLN A 71 5.52 -3.98 -9.45
CA GLN A 71 4.60 -5.11 -9.49
C GLN A 71 5.19 -6.28 -8.72
N ASP A 72 4.42 -6.80 -7.77
CA ASP A 72 4.73 -8.06 -7.10
C ASP A 72 4.76 -9.20 -8.13
N ALA A 73 5.74 -10.10 -8.06
CA ALA A 73 5.90 -11.19 -9.03
C ALA A 73 4.71 -12.18 -9.08
N ASN A 74 4.03 -12.42 -7.96
CA ASN A 74 2.84 -13.28 -7.94
C ASN A 74 1.63 -12.57 -8.57
N ARG A 75 1.46 -11.27 -8.28
CA ARG A 75 0.45 -10.41 -8.92
C ARG A 75 0.72 -10.26 -10.41
N PHE A 76 1.98 -10.19 -10.83
CA PHE A 76 2.38 -10.11 -12.23
C PHE A 76 1.90 -11.33 -13.04
N LEU A 77 2.12 -12.53 -12.52
CA LEU A 77 1.67 -13.77 -13.15
C LEU A 77 0.14 -13.87 -13.18
N GLY A 78 -0.52 -13.45 -12.09
CA GLY A 78 -1.98 -13.40 -12.00
C GLY A 78 -2.61 -12.41 -12.98
N ASP A 79 -2.09 -11.18 -13.04
CA ASP A 79 -2.61 -10.10 -13.88
C ASP A 79 -2.46 -10.41 -15.37
N SER A 80 -1.29 -10.92 -15.78
CA SER A 80 -1.06 -11.39 -17.16
C SER A 80 -2.09 -12.44 -17.58
N ARG A 81 -2.32 -13.44 -16.72
CA ARG A 81 -3.30 -14.49 -16.95
C ARG A 81 -4.74 -13.96 -17.01
N ASN A 82 -5.11 -13.06 -16.10
CA ASN A 82 -6.45 -12.46 -16.03
C ASN A 82 -6.76 -11.61 -17.27
N ARG A 83 -5.74 -10.96 -17.85
CA ARG A 83 -5.86 -10.19 -19.10
C ARG A 83 -5.79 -11.07 -20.36
N GLY A 84 -5.66 -12.39 -20.21
CA GLY A 84 -5.49 -13.32 -21.33
C GLY A 84 -4.19 -13.11 -22.11
N LEU A 85 -3.20 -12.47 -21.48
CA LEU A 85 -1.92 -12.15 -22.09
C LEU A 85 -0.89 -13.23 -21.76
N PRO A 86 -0.03 -13.63 -22.72
CA PRO A 86 1.21 -14.32 -22.41
C PRO A 86 2.05 -13.52 -21.42
N GLU A 87 2.78 -14.18 -20.53
CA GLU A 87 3.60 -13.52 -19.51
C GLU A 87 4.54 -12.46 -20.10
N ALA A 88 5.18 -12.74 -21.23
CA ALA A 88 6.05 -11.77 -21.90
C ALA A 88 5.32 -10.50 -22.38
N GLU A 89 4.05 -10.62 -22.76
CA GLU A 89 3.21 -9.49 -23.16
C GLU A 89 2.69 -8.71 -21.96
N GLY A 90 2.28 -9.40 -20.90
CA GLY A 90 1.95 -8.77 -19.62
C GLY A 90 3.12 -7.97 -19.05
N TYR A 91 4.35 -8.49 -19.17
CA TYR A 91 5.56 -7.78 -18.75
C TYR A 91 5.81 -6.51 -19.57
N ARG A 92 5.66 -6.60 -20.89
CA ARG A 92 5.79 -5.46 -21.79
C ARG A 92 4.74 -4.39 -21.50
N LEU A 93 3.51 -4.80 -21.18
CA LEU A 93 2.44 -3.88 -20.81
C LEU A 93 2.76 -3.15 -19.51
N PHE A 94 3.18 -3.87 -18.46
CA PHE A 94 3.66 -3.29 -17.21
C PHE A 94 4.77 -2.24 -17.45
N LEU A 95 5.76 -2.57 -18.29
CA LEU A 95 6.84 -1.66 -18.63
C LEU A 95 6.33 -0.41 -19.37
N SER A 96 5.43 -0.57 -20.35
CA SER A 96 4.84 0.56 -21.08
C SER A 96 4.06 1.47 -20.14
N GLU A 97 3.22 0.90 -19.28
CA GLU A 97 2.40 1.65 -18.32
C GLU A 97 3.26 2.42 -17.32
N ALA A 98 4.33 1.79 -16.79
CA ALA A 98 5.28 2.45 -15.91
C ALA A 98 6.02 3.62 -16.60
N LEU A 99 6.43 3.45 -17.87
CA LEU A 99 7.10 4.50 -18.65
C LEU A 99 6.15 5.64 -19.05
N GLU A 100 4.87 5.35 -19.21
CA GLU A 100 3.80 6.34 -19.43
C GLU A 100 3.38 7.08 -18.15
N GLY A 101 4.01 6.78 -17.01
CA GLY A 101 3.73 7.42 -15.72
C GLY A 101 2.48 6.91 -15.02
N LYS A 102 1.88 5.81 -15.49
CA LYS A 102 0.66 5.22 -14.92
C LYS A 102 0.88 4.56 -13.55
N SER A 103 2.12 4.58 -13.03
CA SER A 103 2.50 4.21 -11.66
C SER A 103 1.78 2.96 -11.12
N PRO A 104 1.93 1.80 -11.77
CA PRO A 104 1.35 0.56 -11.25
C PRO A 104 1.83 0.35 -9.80
N GLY A 105 0.88 0.23 -8.86
CA GLY A 105 1.14 0.11 -7.42
C GLY A 105 1.28 1.42 -6.62
N LEU A 106 0.73 2.55 -7.09
CA LEU A 106 0.38 3.82 -6.42
C LEU A 106 1.40 4.64 -5.59
N GLY A 107 2.42 4.06 -4.96
CA GLY A 107 3.42 4.83 -4.19
C GLY A 107 2.83 5.72 -3.08
N ARG A 108 3.56 6.78 -2.71
CA ARG A 108 3.11 7.81 -1.74
C ARG A 108 2.40 8.94 -2.47
N ILE A 109 1.17 9.21 -2.04
CA ILE A 109 0.33 10.30 -2.53
C ILE A 109 0.62 11.55 -1.70
N VAL A 110 1.16 12.59 -2.33
CA VAL A 110 1.49 13.86 -1.63
C VAL A 110 0.43 14.91 -1.94
N LEU A 111 -0.31 15.31 -0.91
CA LEU A 111 -1.26 16.41 -0.99
C LEU A 111 -0.60 17.71 -0.56
N THR A 112 -0.85 18.77 -1.32
CA THR A 112 -0.30 20.11 -1.04
C THR A 112 -1.43 21.12 -1.04
N ARG A 113 -1.18 22.34 -0.53
CA ARG A 113 -2.20 23.41 -0.60
C ARG A 113 -2.60 23.78 -2.04
N VAL A 114 -1.71 23.57 -3.01
CA VAL A 114 -1.97 23.84 -4.44
C VAL A 114 -2.69 22.66 -5.11
N CYS A 115 -2.40 21.44 -4.64
CA CYS A 115 -3.03 20.21 -5.10
C CYS A 115 -3.61 19.46 -3.88
N PRO A 116 -4.73 19.95 -3.33
CA PRO A 116 -5.29 19.39 -2.10
C PRO A 116 -6.12 18.12 -2.35
N ALA A 117 -6.31 17.76 -3.61
CA ALA A 117 -7.09 16.59 -4.01
C ALA A 117 -6.45 15.85 -5.19
N VAL A 118 -6.61 14.53 -5.20
CA VAL A 118 -6.13 13.64 -6.26
C VAL A 118 -7.01 12.40 -6.36
N GLU A 119 -7.18 11.91 -7.58
CA GLU A 119 -7.88 10.66 -7.85
C GLU A 119 -6.87 9.55 -8.17
N VAL A 120 -7.07 8.38 -7.56
CA VAL A 120 -6.23 7.20 -7.79
C VAL A 120 -7.09 5.94 -7.92
N MET A 121 -6.54 4.92 -8.56
CA MET A 121 -7.16 3.59 -8.67
C MET A 121 -6.13 2.51 -8.37
N ASP A 122 -6.55 1.43 -7.71
CA ASP A 122 -5.74 0.23 -7.51
C ASP A 122 -6.65 -1.00 -7.38
N THR A 123 -6.06 -2.13 -7.03
CA THR A 123 -6.72 -3.40 -6.79
C THR A 123 -6.49 -3.88 -5.37
N PHE A 124 -7.43 -4.68 -4.89
CA PHE A 124 -7.35 -5.34 -3.61
C PHE A 124 -7.82 -6.78 -3.74
N GLN A 125 -7.44 -7.59 -2.75
CA GLN A 125 -7.75 -9.00 -2.71
C GLN A 125 -8.37 -9.36 -1.36
N THR A 126 -9.35 -10.26 -1.34
CA THR A 126 -9.73 -10.94 -0.09
C THR A 126 -8.57 -11.79 0.39
N ALA A 127 -8.13 -11.53 1.61
CA ALA A 127 -6.93 -12.13 2.14
C ALA A 127 -6.98 -13.67 2.11
N MET A 128 -5.89 -14.29 1.66
CA MET A 128 -5.69 -15.74 1.76
C MET A 128 -5.39 -16.12 3.20
N VAL A 129 -4.69 -15.22 3.90
CA VAL A 129 -4.37 -15.31 5.32
C VAL A 129 -4.71 -13.98 5.98
N PRO A 130 -5.49 -13.97 7.08
CA PRO A 130 -5.84 -12.76 7.83
C PRO A 130 -4.64 -11.83 8.05
N HIS A 131 -4.85 -10.53 7.87
CA HIS A 131 -3.87 -9.48 8.16
C HIS A 131 -2.58 -9.49 7.30
N GLN A 132 -2.52 -10.22 6.17
CA GLN A 132 -1.32 -10.27 5.32
C GLN A 132 -1.48 -9.63 3.93
N ASP A 133 -2.71 -9.51 3.42
CA ASP A 133 -2.97 -9.08 2.04
C ASP A 133 -3.64 -7.70 1.99
N TYR A 134 -3.00 -6.69 2.58
CA TYR A 134 -3.42 -5.29 2.43
C TYR A 134 -2.78 -4.66 1.19
N THR A 135 -3.60 -4.03 0.35
CA THR A 135 -3.12 -2.97 -0.53
C THR A 135 -3.00 -1.70 0.31
N VAL A 136 -1.79 -1.15 0.41
CA VAL A 136 -1.50 0.04 1.23
C VAL A 136 -1.28 1.25 0.34
N VAL A 137 -2.02 2.32 0.61
CA VAL A 137 -1.87 3.64 0.00
C VAL A 137 -1.35 4.60 1.07
N GLU A 138 -0.16 5.16 0.87
CA GLU A 138 0.38 6.20 1.75
C GLU A 138 -0.13 7.57 1.31
N ILE A 139 -0.63 8.37 2.25
CA ILE A 139 -1.18 9.70 2.01
C ILE A 139 -0.41 10.70 2.88
N ASP A 140 0.29 11.62 2.24
CA ASP A 140 1.09 12.65 2.87
C ASP A 140 0.33 13.98 2.89
N THR A 141 -0.06 14.40 4.10
CA THR A 141 -0.74 15.67 4.36
C THR A 141 0.16 16.67 5.10
N THR A 142 1.48 16.47 5.11
CA THR A 142 2.42 17.31 5.89
C THR A 142 2.38 18.79 5.50
N ALA A 143 1.96 19.12 4.29
CA ALA A 143 1.76 20.50 3.83
C ALA A 143 0.63 21.26 4.58
N PHE A 144 -0.25 20.55 5.29
CA PHE A 144 -1.38 21.11 6.04
C PHE A 144 -1.02 21.25 7.53
N GLU A 145 -0.07 22.13 7.84
CA GLU A 145 0.53 22.30 9.18
C GLU A 145 -0.50 22.53 10.30
N ASN A 146 -1.62 23.20 10.00
CA ASN A 146 -2.68 23.50 10.97
C ASN A 146 -3.78 22.44 11.01
N GLY A 147 -3.54 21.30 10.37
CA GLY A 147 -4.50 20.24 10.24
C GLY A 147 -5.59 20.54 9.22
N GLY A 148 -6.62 19.71 9.24
CA GLY A 148 -7.72 19.76 8.30
C GLY A 148 -8.60 18.54 8.42
N THR A 149 -9.39 18.31 7.38
CA THR A 149 -10.22 17.12 7.25
C THR A 149 -9.76 16.34 6.02
N LEU A 150 -9.27 15.12 6.23
CA LEU A 150 -8.98 14.18 5.16
C LEU A 150 -10.28 13.49 4.75
N THR A 151 -10.60 13.52 3.47
CA THR A 151 -11.75 12.84 2.89
C THR A 151 -11.29 11.85 1.83
N LEU A 152 -11.79 10.62 1.93
CA LEU A 152 -11.60 9.54 0.97
C LEU A 152 -12.97 9.16 0.44
N ASP A 153 -13.31 9.57 -0.78
CA ASP A 153 -14.49 9.04 -1.49
C ASP A 153 -14.06 7.78 -2.24
N ILE A 154 -14.71 6.66 -1.91
CA ILE A 154 -14.29 5.33 -2.31
C ILE A 154 -15.31 4.78 -3.32
N GLY A 155 -14.83 4.22 -4.43
CA GLY A 155 -15.64 3.41 -5.32
C GLY A 155 -15.06 2.00 -5.44
N VAL A 156 -15.91 0.98 -5.43
CA VAL A 156 -15.50 -0.41 -5.65
C VAL A 156 -15.96 -0.87 -7.03
N GLY A 157 -15.06 -1.54 -7.75
CA GLY A 157 -15.31 -2.03 -9.11
C GLY A 157 -16.27 -3.22 -9.18
N ARG A 158 -16.38 -3.77 -10.38
CA ARG A 158 -17.27 -4.90 -10.72
C ARG A 158 -16.72 -6.29 -10.37
N GLY A 159 -15.58 -6.36 -9.71
CA GLY A 159 -14.95 -7.61 -9.31
C GLY A 159 -15.75 -8.34 -8.23
N ARG A 160 -15.28 -9.52 -7.84
CA ARG A 160 -16.02 -10.41 -6.93
C ARG A 160 -15.85 -10.06 -5.45
N ALA A 161 -14.80 -9.31 -5.11
CA ALA A 161 -14.52 -8.95 -3.72
C ALA A 161 -15.25 -7.66 -3.31
N ALA A 162 -15.93 -7.70 -2.17
CA ALA A 162 -16.31 -6.50 -1.43
C ALA A 162 -15.08 -5.98 -0.65
N GLY A 163 -14.91 -4.66 -0.55
CA GLY A 163 -13.76 -4.03 0.08
C GLY A 163 -13.97 -3.67 1.55
N THR A 164 -12.89 -3.62 2.30
CA THR A 164 -12.82 -3.02 3.64
C THR A 164 -11.60 -2.12 3.70
N PHE A 165 -11.81 -0.89 4.17
CA PHE A 165 -10.85 0.21 4.09
C PHE A 165 -10.55 0.71 5.50
N TYR A 166 -9.28 0.67 5.89
CA TYR A 166 -8.82 1.07 7.22
C TYR A 166 -7.85 2.24 7.10
N LEU A 167 -8.12 3.35 7.80
CA LEU A 167 -7.21 4.49 7.87
C LEU A 167 -6.37 4.42 9.15
N PHE A 168 -5.05 4.55 9.01
CA PHE A 168 -4.10 4.56 10.12
C PHE A 168 -3.23 5.82 10.11
N ASP A 169 -2.70 6.17 11.28
CA ASP A 169 -1.56 7.10 11.38
C ASP A 169 -0.25 6.36 11.02
N ASP A 170 0.69 7.02 10.37
CA ASP A 170 1.96 6.44 9.87
C ASP A 170 2.86 5.78 10.93
N ALA A 171 2.75 6.19 12.20
CA ALA A 171 3.56 5.65 13.29
C ALA A 171 3.22 4.20 13.67
N LYS A 172 2.11 3.64 13.17
CA LYS A 172 1.73 2.26 13.46
C LYS A 172 2.09 1.33 12.31
N ASP A 173 2.83 0.27 12.64
CA ASP A 173 2.95 -0.88 11.76
C ASP A 173 1.56 -1.47 11.49
N VAL A 174 1.29 -1.83 10.23
CA VAL A 174 0.07 -2.53 9.88
C VAL A 174 0.07 -3.85 10.65
N PRO A 175 -0.99 -4.17 11.41
CA PRO A 175 -0.97 -5.34 12.27
C PRO A 175 -0.75 -6.64 11.50
N THR A 176 -0.01 -7.55 12.12
CA THR A 176 0.32 -8.87 11.56
C THR A 176 -0.62 -9.95 12.11
N GLU A 177 -0.48 -11.20 11.65
CA GLU A 177 -1.24 -12.35 12.18
C GLU A 177 -1.22 -12.47 13.72
N LYS A 178 -0.13 -12.04 14.37
CA LYS A 178 0.02 -12.17 15.81
C LYS A 178 -0.97 -11.25 16.54
N THR A 179 -1.82 -11.86 17.37
CA THR A 179 -2.69 -11.14 18.30
C THR A 179 -1.89 -10.13 19.14
N PRO A 180 -2.31 -8.85 19.16
CA PRO A 180 -1.68 -7.85 20.02
C PRO A 180 -1.74 -8.24 21.50
N GLU A 181 -0.73 -7.82 22.26
CA GLU A 181 -0.71 -8.08 23.71
C GLU A 181 -1.93 -7.43 24.39
N GLY A 182 -2.58 -8.17 25.29
CA GLY A 182 -3.78 -7.71 25.99
C GLY A 182 -5.09 -7.84 25.19
N VAL A 183 -5.04 -8.25 23.92
CA VAL A 183 -6.24 -8.50 23.10
C VAL A 183 -6.60 -9.98 23.16
N PRO A 184 -7.87 -10.35 23.46
CA PRO A 184 -8.29 -11.74 23.41
C PRO A 184 -8.13 -12.34 21.99
N PRO A 185 -7.57 -13.55 21.83
CA PRO A 185 -7.41 -14.18 20.51
C PRO A 185 -8.71 -14.24 19.71
N SER A 186 -9.85 -14.51 20.37
CA SER A 186 -11.16 -14.55 19.72
C SER A 186 -11.60 -13.21 19.10
N VAL A 187 -11.17 -12.07 19.68
CA VAL A 187 -11.43 -10.73 19.12
C VAL A 187 -10.54 -10.49 17.91
N TRP A 188 -9.29 -10.96 17.95
CA TRP A 188 -8.37 -10.82 16.83
C TRP A 188 -8.74 -11.71 15.64
N GLU A 189 -9.16 -12.94 15.92
CA GLU A 189 -9.56 -13.92 14.91
C GLU A 189 -10.89 -13.56 14.24
N SER A 190 -11.79 -12.87 14.93
CA SER A 190 -13.09 -12.47 14.37
C SER A 190 -12.93 -11.51 13.19
N GLN A 191 -11.90 -10.64 13.22
CA GLN A 191 -11.66 -9.59 12.23
C GLN A 191 -12.87 -8.66 11.96
N VAL A 192 -13.77 -8.60 12.93
CA VAL A 192 -15.02 -7.82 12.84
C VAL A 192 -15.39 -7.24 14.21
N GLY A 193 -16.13 -6.14 14.16
CA GLY A 193 -16.67 -5.45 15.34
C GLY A 193 -15.71 -4.44 15.96
N ASP A 194 -16.26 -3.58 16.81
CA ASP A 194 -15.55 -2.40 17.35
C ASP A 194 -14.30 -2.77 18.15
N ALA A 195 -14.36 -3.84 18.94
CA ALA A 195 -13.23 -4.33 19.72
C ALA A 195 -12.05 -4.76 18.83
N TYR A 196 -12.33 -5.33 17.66
CA TYR A 196 -11.30 -5.65 16.68
C TYR A 196 -10.72 -4.38 16.05
N VAL A 197 -11.57 -3.42 15.65
CA VAL A 197 -11.13 -2.15 15.06
C VAL A 197 -10.27 -1.34 16.03
N GLU A 198 -10.63 -1.32 17.30
CA GLU A 198 -9.86 -0.70 18.38
C GLU A 198 -8.52 -1.41 18.58
N ALA A 199 -8.51 -2.75 18.65
CA ALA A 199 -7.29 -3.56 18.75
C ALA A 199 -6.36 -3.37 17.54
N LEU A 200 -6.93 -3.26 16.34
CA LEU A 200 -6.22 -2.95 15.10
C LEU A 200 -5.63 -1.53 15.15
N GLY A 201 -6.25 -0.63 15.90
CA GLY A 201 -5.81 0.75 16.08
C GLY A 201 -6.11 1.65 14.87
N ALA A 202 -7.11 1.29 14.06
CA ALA A 202 -7.58 2.10 12.96
C ALA A 202 -8.26 3.38 13.47
N ARG A 203 -8.05 4.48 12.75
CA ARG A 203 -8.62 5.79 13.05
C ARG A 203 -9.99 6.00 12.46
N ALA A 204 -10.19 5.42 11.29
CA ALA A 204 -11.47 5.36 10.63
C ALA A 204 -11.52 4.08 9.80
N ILE A 205 -12.74 3.63 9.54
CA ILE A 205 -13.01 2.43 8.77
C ILE A 205 -14.22 2.69 7.89
N GLU A 206 -14.18 2.14 6.67
CA GLU A 206 -15.37 1.90 5.88
C GLU A 206 -15.45 0.39 5.63
N TRP A 207 -16.53 -0.21 6.11
CA TRP A 207 -16.64 -1.65 6.24
C TRP A 207 -17.64 -2.21 5.24
N TYR A 208 -17.23 -3.23 4.49
CA TYR A 208 -18.06 -3.89 3.48
C TYR A 208 -18.62 -2.93 2.43
N ILE A 209 -17.77 -2.49 1.49
CA ILE A 209 -18.23 -1.82 0.26
C ILE A 209 -18.35 -2.89 -0.82
N GLY A 210 -19.58 -3.20 -1.23
CA GLY A 210 -19.87 -4.21 -2.23
C GLY A 210 -19.38 -3.84 -3.64
N PRO A 211 -19.37 -4.80 -4.58
CA PRO A 211 -19.10 -4.50 -5.98
C PRO A 211 -20.04 -3.42 -6.53
N GLU A 212 -19.48 -2.45 -7.25
CA GLU A 212 -20.19 -1.27 -7.80
C GLU A 212 -20.78 -0.32 -6.75
N GLU A 213 -20.48 -0.51 -5.47
CA GLU A 213 -20.88 0.41 -4.41
C GLU A 213 -19.81 1.46 -4.13
N THR A 214 -20.23 2.51 -3.43
CA THR A 214 -19.35 3.59 -2.97
C THR A 214 -19.41 3.70 -1.46
N GLY A 215 -18.34 4.24 -0.87
CA GLY A 215 -18.26 4.51 0.57
C GLY A 215 -17.41 5.74 0.83
N LYS A 216 -17.29 6.13 2.10
CA LYS A 216 -16.62 7.39 2.44
C LYS A 216 -15.96 7.35 3.80
N ILE A 217 -14.68 7.70 3.84
CA ILE A 217 -13.97 7.98 5.10
C ILE A 217 -13.76 9.48 5.21
N THR A 218 -14.16 10.05 6.35
CA THR A 218 -13.86 11.44 6.72
C THR A 218 -13.15 11.44 8.06
N TYR A 219 -11.95 12.02 8.11
CA TYR A 219 -11.12 12.02 9.31
C TYR A 219 -10.52 13.40 9.59
N PRO A 220 -10.91 14.07 10.70
CA PRO A 220 -10.28 15.30 11.13
C PRO A 220 -8.89 15.03 11.72
N PHE A 221 -7.95 15.92 11.45
CA PHE A 221 -6.61 15.88 12.01
C PHE A 221 -6.11 17.27 12.39
N ASP A 222 -5.28 17.35 13.43
CA ASP A 222 -4.83 18.63 14.01
C ASP A 222 -3.54 19.17 13.41
N GLN A 223 -2.73 18.32 12.79
CA GLN A 223 -1.48 18.69 12.13
C GLN A 223 -1.22 17.74 10.97
N GLY A 224 -0.71 18.30 9.87
CA GLY A 224 -0.28 17.56 8.70
C GLY A 224 0.67 16.42 9.05
N LYS A 225 0.39 15.24 8.51
CA LYS A 225 1.12 14.00 8.83
C LYS A 225 0.96 12.99 7.71
N LEU A 226 1.66 11.86 7.87
CA LEU A 226 1.49 10.70 7.02
C LEU A 226 0.33 9.83 7.54
N PHE A 227 -0.51 9.38 6.61
CA PHE A 227 -1.55 8.39 6.82
C PHE A 227 -1.30 7.17 5.96
N ARG A 228 -1.82 6.03 6.40
CA ARG A 228 -1.88 4.79 5.59
C ARG A 228 -3.31 4.33 5.46
N LEU A 229 -3.80 4.23 4.23
CA LEU A 229 -5.04 3.55 3.93
C LEU A 229 -4.73 2.11 3.55
N CYS A 230 -5.18 1.16 4.36
CA CYS A 230 -5.04 -0.26 4.07
C CYS A 230 -6.37 -0.81 3.55
N VAL A 231 -6.32 -1.44 2.39
CA VAL A 231 -7.49 -1.99 1.70
C VAL A 231 -7.33 -3.50 1.60
N THR A 232 -8.35 -4.24 2.00
CA THR A 232 -8.41 -5.69 1.82
C THR A 232 -9.83 -6.12 1.49
N GLY A 233 -10.01 -7.31 0.96
CA GLY A 233 -11.34 -7.85 0.73
C GLY A 233 -12.01 -8.24 2.04
N SER A 234 -13.34 -8.14 2.06
CA SER A 234 -14.18 -8.51 3.19
C SER A 234 -13.87 -9.95 3.66
N VAL A 235 -13.85 -10.14 4.97
CA VAL A 235 -13.64 -11.44 5.62
C VAL A 235 -14.76 -12.45 5.32
N TYR A 236 -15.91 -11.96 4.87
CA TYR A 236 -17.03 -12.78 4.39
C TYR A 236 -16.92 -13.16 2.92
N GLY A 237 -15.94 -12.60 2.20
CA GLY A 237 -15.70 -12.88 0.79
C GLY A 237 -14.96 -14.19 0.56
N VAL A 238 -15.01 -14.67 -0.69
CA VAL A 238 -14.21 -15.82 -1.11
C VAL A 238 -12.73 -15.41 -1.13
N ARG A 239 -11.90 -16.11 -0.34
CA ARG A 239 -10.44 -15.87 -0.29
C ARG A 239 -9.82 -15.86 -1.69
N GLY A 240 -8.91 -14.92 -1.91
CA GLY A 240 -8.28 -14.75 -3.22
C GLY A 240 -9.11 -13.99 -4.24
N SER A 241 -10.36 -13.63 -3.94
CA SER A 241 -11.16 -12.80 -4.84
C SER A 241 -10.53 -11.43 -5.00
N LEU A 242 -10.50 -10.95 -6.24
CA LEU A 242 -9.94 -9.65 -6.60
C LEU A 242 -11.06 -8.66 -6.96
N ASN A 243 -10.82 -7.39 -6.65
CA ASN A 243 -11.59 -6.28 -7.20
C ASN A 243 -10.69 -5.03 -7.31
N ALA A 244 -11.14 -4.06 -8.10
CA ALA A 244 -10.55 -2.74 -8.18
C ALA A 244 -11.25 -1.79 -7.20
N PHE A 245 -10.56 -0.72 -6.81
CA PHE A 245 -11.16 0.43 -6.17
C PHE A 245 -10.69 1.72 -6.86
N SER A 246 -11.52 2.76 -6.80
CA SER A 246 -11.14 4.15 -7.03
C SER A 246 -11.19 4.93 -5.71
N LEU A 247 -10.30 5.90 -5.58
CA LEU A 247 -10.26 6.83 -4.44
C LEU A 247 -10.15 8.24 -4.96
N ASN A 248 -11.06 9.11 -4.55
CA ASN A 248 -10.82 10.54 -4.54
C ASN A 248 -10.34 10.91 -3.13
N ILE A 249 -9.10 11.39 -3.04
CA ILE A 249 -8.45 11.76 -1.79
C ILE A 249 -8.37 13.27 -1.76
N SER A 250 -8.92 13.91 -0.73
CA SER A 250 -8.89 15.36 -0.59
C SER A 250 -8.67 15.82 0.85
N VAL A 251 -8.06 16.99 1.01
CA VAL A 251 -7.93 17.67 2.30
C VAL A 251 -8.58 19.05 2.24
N GLU A 252 -9.48 19.30 3.19
CA GLU A 252 -9.97 20.64 3.51
C GLU A 252 -9.14 21.21 4.66
N GLU A 253 -8.35 22.26 4.41
CA GLU A 253 -7.49 22.88 5.42
C GLU A 253 -8.31 23.62 6.48
N ARG A 254 -7.95 23.45 7.76
CA ARG A 254 -8.60 24.16 8.85
C ARG A 254 -8.34 25.66 8.73
N THR A 255 -9.39 26.44 8.51
CA THR A 255 -9.27 27.91 8.42
C THR A 255 -9.03 28.49 9.81
N ILE A 256 -7.87 29.09 10.05
CA ILE A 256 -7.63 29.87 11.27
C ILE A 256 -8.33 31.22 11.09
N LYS A 257 -9.45 31.43 11.81
CA LYS A 257 -10.00 32.78 11.99
C LYS A 257 -9.07 33.55 12.91
N ILE A 258 -8.37 34.54 12.37
CA ILE A 258 -7.65 35.53 13.19
C ILE A 258 -8.74 36.43 13.82
N PRO A 259 -8.86 36.50 15.15
CA PRO A 259 -9.79 37.42 15.78
C PRO A 259 -9.33 38.86 15.49
N SER A 260 -10.27 39.66 14.98
CA SER A 260 -10.16 41.10 14.74
C SER A 260 -10.04 41.90 16.03
#